data_AF-A0A961QNW0-F1
#
_entry.id   AF-A0A961QNW0-F1
#
_cell.length_a   1.000
_cell.length_b   1.000
_cell.length_c   1.000
_cell.angle_alpha   90.00
_cell.angle_beta   90.00
_cell.angle_gamma   90.00
#
_symmetry.space_group_name_H-M   'P 1'
#
loop_
_entity.id
_entity.type
_entity.pdbx_description
1 polymer ?
#
loop_
_entity_poly.entity_id
_entity_poly.type
_entity_poly.pdbx_seq_one_letter_code
_entity_poly.pdbx_strand_id
1 'polypeptide(L)'
;MTDRQIYSISGPDRIDFLQGLITNDARRLSQGPVYAALLSPQGKYLADFLLIPRGDEVLLDIAAPLAEATVRRLSMYKLRADVA
;
A
#
# COMPACT_ATOMS: atom_id res chain seq x y z
N MET A 1 -13.39 -15.01 12.37
CA MET A 1 -13.07 -13.81 11.55
C MET A 1 -11.58 -13.85 11.30
N THR A 2 -11.12 -13.47 10.10
CA THR A 2 -9.69 -13.44 9.79
C THR A 2 -9.09 -12.13 10.31
N ASP A 3 -7.96 -12.19 11.03
CA ASP A 3 -7.30 -11.01 11.63
C ASP A 3 -6.62 -10.09 10.60
N ARG A 4 -6.71 -10.45 9.31
CA ARG A 4 -6.05 -9.81 8.18
C ARG A 4 -7.03 -9.56 7.04
N GLN A 5 -6.79 -8.48 6.31
CA GLN A 5 -7.50 -8.15 5.07
C GLN A 5 -6.50 -7.96 3.94
N ILE A 6 -6.90 -8.37 2.74
CA ILE A 6 -6.10 -8.25 1.52
C ILE A 6 -6.84 -7.33 0.56
N TYR A 7 -6.15 -6.31 0.07
CA TYR A 7 -6.62 -5.42 -0.99
C TYR A 7 -5.74 -5.59 -2.23
N SER A 8 -6.31 -5.37 -3.41
CA SER A 8 -5.52 -5.25 -4.64
C SER A 8 -5.30 -3.77 -4.93
N ILE A 9 -4.08 -3.44 -5.38
CA ILE A 9 -3.71 -2.14 -5.92
C ILE A 9 -3.25 -2.38 -7.35
N SER A 10 -4.00 -1.84 -8.29
CA SER A 10 -3.82 -2.04 -9.73
C SER A 10 -3.58 -0.70 -10.42
N GLY A 11 -3.30 -0.74 -11.73
CA GLY A 11 -3.06 0.46 -12.54
C GLY A 11 -1.58 0.70 -12.85
N PRO A 12 -1.30 1.44 -13.94
CA PRO A 12 0.06 1.66 -14.42
C PRO A 12 0.92 2.46 -13.42
N ASP A 13 0.31 3.37 -12.65
CA ASP A 13 1.04 4.25 -11.73
C ASP A 13 1.25 3.62 -10.33
N ARG A 14 0.81 2.38 -10.10
CA ARG A 14 0.76 1.77 -8.75
C ARG A 14 2.09 1.80 -7.99
N ILE A 15 3.21 1.58 -8.69
CA ILE A 15 4.54 1.54 -8.06
C ILE A 15 4.99 2.95 -7.69
N ASP A 16 4.87 3.91 -8.60
CA ASP A 16 5.26 5.30 -8.36
C ASP A 16 4.37 5.97 -7.30
N PHE A 17 3.07 5.64 -7.33
CA PHE A 17 2.11 6.04 -6.32
C PHE A 17 2.50 5.54 -4.92
N LEU A 18 2.82 4.25 -4.78
CA LEU A 18 3.27 3.68 -3.52
C LEU A 18 4.61 4.27 -3.07
N GLN A 19 5.58 4.42 -3.98
CA GLN A 19 6.93 4.90 -3.71
C GLN A 19 6.96 6.26 -2.99
N GLY A 20 5.98 7.13 -3.26
CA GLY A 20 5.86 8.44 -2.61
C GLY A 20 5.16 8.44 -1.24
N LEU A 21 4.58 7.31 -0.83
CA LEU A 21 3.69 7.24 0.34
C LEU A 21 4.17 6.27 1.43
N ILE A 22 4.91 5.23 1.05
CA ILE A 22 5.35 4.20 1.98
C ILE A 22 6.79 4.40 2.44
N THR A 23 7.13 3.82 3.61
CA THR A 23 8.47 3.97 4.21
C THR A 23 9.56 3.14 3.52
N ASN A 24 9.22 2.26 2.59
CA ASN A 24 10.16 1.35 1.93
C ASN A 24 10.12 1.51 0.41
N ASP A 25 11.13 0.98 -0.28
CA ASP A 25 11.23 1.07 -1.72
C ASP A 25 10.25 0.11 -2.42
N ALA A 26 9.17 0.66 -2.98
CA ALA A 26 8.14 -0.07 -3.71
C ALA A 26 8.70 -0.74 -4.98
N ARG A 27 9.80 -0.23 -5.56
CA ARG A 27 10.41 -0.82 -6.77
C ARG A 27 11.00 -2.21 -6.50
N ARG A 28 11.28 -2.53 -5.22
CA ARG A 28 11.72 -3.87 -4.78
C ARG A 28 10.63 -4.92 -4.92
N LEU A 29 9.38 -4.54 -5.20
CA LEU A 29 8.31 -5.49 -5.54
C LEU A 29 8.63 -6.34 -6.78
N SER A 30 9.51 -5.86 -7.66
CA SER A 30 10.06 -6.67 -8.76
C SER A 30 10.88 -7.88 -8.31
N GLN A 31 11.34 -7.89 -7.06
CA GLN A 31 12.20 -8.92 -6.48
C GLN A 31 11.46 -9.79 -5.45
N GLY A 32 10.25 -9.42 -5.05
CA GLY A 32 9.45 -10.13 -4.06
C GLY A 32 8.68 -9.20 -3.12
N PRO A 33 8.09 -9.74 -2.04
CA PRO A 33 7.30 -8.95 -1.10
C PRO A 33 8.11 -7.87 -0.38
N VAL A 34 7.45 -6.75 -0.08
CA VAL A 34 8.01 -5.60 0.63
C VAL A 34 7.18 -5.29 1.87
N TYR A 35 7.82 -5.30 3.04
CA TYR A 35 7.20 -4.80 4.26
C TYR A 35 7.37 -3.28 4.35
N ALA A 36 6.28 -2.55 4.58
CA ALA A 36 6.32 -1.10 4.65
C ALA A 36 5.27 -0.54 5.60
N ALA A 37 5.44 0.74 5.95
CA ALA A 37 4.46 1.50 6.72
C ALA A 37 3.96 2.70 5.93
N LEU A 38 2.75 3.15 6.28
CA LEU A 38 2.22 4.46 5.92
C LEU A 38 2.35 5.38 7.14
N LEU A 39 2.91 6.57 6.94
CA LEU A 39 3.09 7.56 7.99
C LEU A 39 2.19 8.79 7.76
N SER A 40 1.93 9.54 8.82
CA SER A 40 1.35 10.87 8.68
C SER A 40 2.36 11.80 8.01
N PRO A 41 1.94 12.96 7.48
CA PRO A 41 2.86 13.96 6.93
C PRO A 41 3.91 14.46 7.95
N GLN A 42 3.65 14.30 9.24
CA GLN A 42 4.59 14.63 10.33
C GLN A 42 5.47 13.43 10.75
N GLY A 43 5.43 12.32 10.01
CA GLY A 43 6.22 11.11 10.28
C GLY A 43 5.68 10.21 11.39
N LYS A 44 4.43 10.41 11.85
CA LYS A 44 3.83 9.53 12.87
C LYS A 44 3.36 8.22 12.25
N TYR A 45 3.57 7.10 12.95
CA TYR A 45 3.05 5.80 12.54
C TYR A 45 1.52 5.82 12.39
N LEU A 46 1.02 5.24 11.31
CA LEU A 46 -0.41 5.03 11.08
C LEU A 46 -0.75 3.55 10.92
N ALA A 47 -0.02 2.85 10.05
CA ALA A 47 -0.20 1.44 9.78
C ALA A 47 1.04 0.86 9.11
N ASP A 48 1.23 -0.45 9.24
CA ASP A 48 2.18 -1.26 8.49
C ASP A 48 1.49 -2.47 7.86
N PHE A 49 2.08 -2.93 6.76
CA PHE A 49 1.49 -3.95 5.90
C PHE A 49 2.56 -4.62 5.04
N LEU A 50 2.21 -5.78 4.49
CA LEU A 50 3.02 -6.47 3.50
C LEU A 50 2.45 -6.18 2.11
N LEU A 51 3.31 -5.70 1.22
CA LEU A 51 3.01 -5.55 -0.21
C LEU A 51 3.57 -6.77 -0.94
N ILE A 52 2.74 -7.44 -1.74
CA ILE A 52 3.10 -8.67 -2.44
C ILE A 52 2.84 -8.47 -3.94
N PRO A 53 3.83 -8.65 -4.82
CA PRO A 53 3.61 -8.53 -6.26
C PRO A 53 2.69 -9.64 -6.77
N ARG A 54 1.70 -9.30 -7.60
CA ARG A 54 0.81 -10.27 -8.28
C ARG A 54 0.52 -9.81 -9.71
N GLY A 55 1.32 -10.26 -10.67
CA GLY A 55 1.18 -9.84 -12.06
C GLY A 55 1.26 -8.32 -12.20
N ASP A 56 0.22 -7.71 -12.76
CA ASP A 56 0.10 -6.26 -12.93
C ASP A 56 -0.50 -5.54 -11.70
N GLU A 57 -0.60 -6.22 -10.58
CA GLU A 57 -1.14 -5.71 -9.33
C GLU A 57 -0.14 -5.84 -8.18
N VAL A 58 -0.44 -5.14 -7.08
CA VAL A 58 0.21 -5.29 -5.79
C VAL A 58 -0.87 -5.64 -4.77
N LEU A 59 -0.72 -6.76 -4.08
CA LEU A 59 -1.57 -7.09 -2.95
C LEU A 59 -1.07 -6.37 -1.69
N LEU A 60 -1.97 -5.71 -1.00
CA LEU A 60 -1.74 -5.11 0.31
C LEU A 60 -2.38 -6.01 1.37
N ASP A 61 -1.55 -6.68 2.16
CA ASP A 61 -1.97 -7.49 3.29
C ASP A 61 -1.74 -6.73 4.61
N ILE A 62 -2.83 -6.43 5.31
CA ILE A 62 -2.88 -5.57 6.50
C ILE A 62 -3.73 -6.17 7.62
N ALA A 63 -3.42 -5.82 8.87
CA ALA A 63 -4.26 -6.15 10.01
C ALA A 63 -5.66 -5.53 9.84
N ALA A 64 -6.71 -6.34 10.04
CA ALA A 64 -8.10 -5.93 9.80
C ALA A 64 -8.52 -4.62 10.51
N PRO A 65 -8.08 -4.33 11.76
CA PRO A 65 -8.43 -3.07 12.42
C PRO A 65 -7.87 -1.80 11.75
N LEU A 66 -6.82 -1.92 10.92
CA LEU A 66 -6.15 -0.79 10.26
C LEU A 66 -6.55 -0.63 8.80
N ALA A 67 -7.21 -1.65 8.23
CA ALA A 67 -7.48 -1.78 6.81
C ALA A 67 -8.26 -0.61 6.21
N GLU A 68 -9.48 -0.38 6.69
CA GLU A 68 -10.40 0.62 6.12
C GLU A 68 -9.80 2.04 6.18
N ALA A 69 -9.23 2.40 7.32
CA ALA A 69 -8.61 3.72 7.50
C ALA A 69 -7.39 3.91 6.59
N THR A 70 -6.59 2.86 6.40
CA THR A 70 -5.41 2.89 5.52
C THR A 70 -5.81 3.01 4.06
N VAL A 71 -6.75 2.18 3.59
CA VAL A 71 -7.24 2.24 2.20
C VAL A 71 -7.87 3.59 1.91
N ARG A 72 -8.73 4.10 2.79
CA ARG A 72 -9.32 5.44 2.63
C ARG A 72 -8.26 6.53 2.49
N ARG A 73 -7.19 6.46 3.29
CA ARG A 73 -6.09 7.44 3.23
C ARG A 73 -5.27 7.30 1.95
N LEU A 74 -4.95 6.08 1.51
CA LEU A 74 -4.32 5.84 0.20
C LEU A 74 -5.19 6.42 -0.93
N SER A 75 -6.50 6.15 -0.94
CA SER A 75 -7.42 6.69 -1.95
C SER A 75 -7.44 8.22 -1.99
N MET A 76 -7.32 8.90 -0.84
CA MET A 76 -7.22 10.37 -0.80
C MET A 76 -5.94 10.89 -1.48
N TYR A 77 -4.84 10.15 -1.44
CA TYR A 77 -3.57 10.54 -2.04
C TYR A 77 -3.47 10.22 -3.54
N LYS A 78 -4.38 9.39 -4.07
CA LYS A 78 -4.38 8.99 -5.50
C LYS A 78 -4.34 10.19 -6.44
N LEU A 79 -5.10 11.26 -6.15
CA LEU A 79 -5.18 12.47 -6.98
C LEU A 79 -5.33 12.13 -8.48
N ARG A 80 -4.28 12.36 -9.28
CA ARG A 80 -4.22 12.11 -10.73
C ARG A 80 -3.59 10.77 -11.11
N ALA A 81 -3.07 10.02 -10.13
CA ALA A 81 -2.43 8.74 -10.39
C ALA A 81 -3.47 7.73 -10.89
N ASP A 82 -3.13 7.02 -11.96
CA ASP A 82 -3.95 5.95 -12.51
C ASP A 82 -3.72 4.66 -11.72
N VAL A 83 -4.43 4.55 -10.60
CA VAL A 83 -4.35 3.45 -9.63
C VAL A 83 -5.74 3.03 -9.15
N ALA A 84 -6.11 1.77 -9.14
CA ALA A 84 -7.41 1.31 -8.61
C ALA A 84 -7.22 0.35 -7.43
#